data_AF-A0A9Q1B1W2-F1
#
_entry.id   AF-A0A9Q1B1W2-F1
#
_cell.length_a   1.000
_cell.length_b   1.000
_cell.length_c   1.000
_cell.angle_alpha   90.00
_cell.angle_beta   90.00
_cell.angle_gamma   90.00
#
_symmetry.space_group_name_H-M   'P 1'
#
loop_
_entity.id
_entity.type
_entity.pdbx_description
1 polymer ?
#
loop_
_entity_poly.entity_id
_entity_poly.type
_entity_poly.pdbx_seq_one_letter_code
_entity_poly.pdbx_strand_id
1 'polypeptide(L)'
;FKQGDDPEAFLISFECCCDDFEVPQDQRMVIFGSKICSELAKIYTQMPLDQSRDFDRYKQLIYVHFEITSEQLRKKFRGVTKCRAETYAKLGAKISNYLTT
;
A
#
# COMPACT_ATOMS: atom_id res chain seq x y z
N PHE A 1 -8.63 -5.32 -5.10
CA PHE A 1 -8.10 -3.97 -5.25
C PHE A 1 -8.81 -3.27 -6.40
N LYS A 2 -9.38 -2.10 -6.16
CA LYS A 2 -9.98 -1.20 -7.15
C LYS A 2 -9.26 0.15 -7.10
N GLN A 3 -9.38 0.94 -8.17
CA GLN A 3 -8.80 2.27 -8.23
C GLN A 3 -9.42 3.16 -7.13
N GLY A 4 -8.58 3.70 -6.25
CA GLY A 4 -8.99 4.50 -5.09
C GLY A 4 -9.07 3.74 -3.76
N ASP A 5 -8.89 2.41 -3.77
CA ASP A 5 -8.71 1.64 -2.52
C ASP A 5 -7.38 2.00 -1.85
N ASP A 6 -7.32 1.90 -0.52
CA ASP A 6 -6.07 2.03 0.23
C ASP A 6 -5.20 0.77 0.03
N PRO A 7 -4.04 0.89 -0.66
CA PRO A 7 -3.15 -0.24 -0.92
C PRO A 7 -2.57 -0.84 0.36
N GLU A 8 -2.36 -0.05 1.43
CA GLU A 8 -1.84 -0.55 2.70
C GLU A 8 -2.87 -1.42 3.42
N ALA A 9 -4.09 -0.90 3.58
CA ALA A 9 -5.20 -1.65 4.17
C ALA A 9 -5.51 -2.94 3.39
N PHE A 10 -5.38 -2.90 2.06
CA PHE A 10 -5.55 -4.07 1.20
C PHE A 10 -4.46 -5.13 1.43
N LEU A 11 -3.19 -4.72 1.53
CA LEU A 11 -2.07 -5.62 1.81
C LEU A 11 -2.20 -6.27 3.19
N ILE A 12 -2.52 -5.49 4.22
CA ILE A 12 -2.73 -5.98 5.59
C ILE A 12 -3.87 -7.00 5.61
N SER A 13 -5.00 -6.68 4.98
CA SER A 13 -6.14 -7.60 4.92
C SER A 13 -5.78 -8.92 4.23
N PHE A 14 -4.97 -8.86 3.16
CA PHE A 14 -4.48 -10.06 2.49
C PHE A 14 -3.55 -10.90 3.36
N GLU A 15 -2.64 -10.25 4.10
CA GLU A 15 -1.73 -10.93 5.03
C GLU A 15 -2.50 -11.61 6.16
N CYS A 16 -3.45 -10.92 6.79
CA CYS A 16 -4.31 -11.52 7.81
C CYS A 16 -5.04 -12.76 7.26
N CYS A 17 -5.60 -12.70 6.05
CA CYS A 17 -6.20 -13.88 5.43
C CYS A 17 -5.18 -15.00 5.19
N CYS A 18 -3.97 -14.68 4.72
CA CYS A 18 -2.94 -15.70 4.51
C CYS A 18 -2.54 -16.38 5.81
N ASP A 19 -2.47 -15.62 6.91
CA ASP A 19 -2.15 -16.16 8.23
C ASP A 19 -3.30 -17.02 8.77
N ASP A 20 -4.56 -16.58 8.63
CA ASP A 20 -5.76 -17.35 9.02
C ASP A 20 -5.87 -18.70 8.29
N PHE A 21 -5.44 -18.75 7.03
CA PHE A 21 -5.46 -19.95 6.20
C PHE A 21 -4.12 -20.71 6.20
N GLU A 22 -3.16 -20.32 7.05
CA GLU A 22 -1.82 -20.92 7.16
C GLU A 22 -1.09 -21.03 5.80
N VAL A 23 -1.26 -20.03 4.94
CA VAL A 23 -0.72 -20.01 3.57
C VAL A 23 0.81 -19.91 3.62
N PRO A 24 1.53 -20.88 3.03
CA PRO A 24 2.97 -20.84 2.89
C PRO A 24 3.45 -19.62 2.11
N GLN A 25 4.56 -19.01 2.55
CA GLN A 25 5.07 -17.74 2.01
C GLN A 25 5.36 -17.80 0.51
N ASP A 26 5.85 -18.92 0.01
CA ASP A 26 6.11 -19.22 -1.40
C ASP A 26 4.83 -19.30 -2.26
N GLN A 27 3.67 -19.50 -1.64
CA GLN A 27 2.37 -19.58 -2.31
C GLN A 27 1.59 -18.25 -2.25
N ARG A 28 1.93 -17.35 -1.31
CA ARG A 28 1.25 -16.06 -1.14
C ARG A 28 1.22 -15.26 -2.44
N MET A 29 2.34 -15.20 -3.16
CA MET A 29 2.40 -14.43 -4.41
C MET A 29 1.57 -15.03 -5.54
N VAL A 30 1.45 -16.36 -5.58
CA VAL A 30 0.60 -17.08 -6.54
C VAL A 30 -0.87 -16.74 -6.29
N ILE A 31 -1.30 -16.77 -5.03
CA ILE A 31 -2.67 -16.40 -4.64
C ILE A 31 -2.91 -14.91 -4.90
N PHE A 32 -1.93 -14.06 -4.56
CA PHE A 32 -2.01 -12.63 -4.76
C PHE A 32 -2.18 -12.27 -6.23
N GLY A 33 -1.52 -12.99 -7.15
CA GLY A 33 -1.62 -12.80 -8.60
C GLY A 33 -3.05 -12.72 -9.12
N SER A 34 -3.96 -13.52 -8.55
CA SER A 34 -5.39 -13.50 -8.93
C SER A 34 -6.14 -12.23 -8.49
N LYS A 35 -5.59 -11.49 -7.53
CA LYS A 35 -6.17 -10.27 -6.93
C LYS A 35 -5.53 -8.99 -7.46
N ILE A 36 -4.48 -9.10 -8.28
CA ILE A 36 -3.79 -7.98 -8.92
C ILE A 36 -4.72 -7.35 -9.96
N CYS A 37 -4.94 -6.04 -9.87
CA CYS A 37 -5.62 -5.27 -10.91
C CYS A 37 -4.66 -4.28 -11.57
N SER A 38 -5.15 -3.54 -12.59
CA SER A 38 -4.38 -2.76 -13.56
C SER A 38 -3.16 -1.99 -13.02
N GLU A 39 -3.27 -1.33 -11.86
CA GLU A 39 -2.17 -0.54 -11.28
C GLU A 39 -1.12 -1.42 -10.58
N LEU A 40 -1.56 -2.38 -9.77
CA LEU A 40 -0.70 -3.38 -9.16
C LEU A 40 0.01 -4.24 -10.24
N ALA A 41 -0.67 -4.54 -11.34
CA ALA A 41 -0.09 -5.30 -12.45
C ALA A 41 1.13 -4.60 -13.07
N LYS A 42 1.10 -3.26 -13.16
CA LYS A 42 2.25 -2.48 -13.66
C LYS A 42 3.45 -2.62 -12.73
N ILE A 43 3.24 -2.62 -11.42
CA ILE A 43 4.29 -2.85 -10.42
C ILE A 43 4.83 -4.27 -10.55
N TYR A 44 3.94 -5.25 -10.77
CA TYR A 44 4.34 -6.65 -10.93
C TYR A 44 5.21 -6.87 -12.17
N THR A 45 4.92 -6.20 -13.29
CA THR A 45 5.76 -6.27 -14.50
C THR A 45 7.16 -5.70 -14.33
N GLN A 46 7.41 -4.92 -13.27
CA GLN A 46 8.73 -4.38 -12.96
C GLN A 46 9.59 -5.35 -12.14
N MET A 47 9.01 -6.45 -11.64
CA MET A 47 9.78 -7.46 -10.91
C MET A 47 10.61 -8.35 -11.85
N PRO A 48 11.87 -8.62 -11.49
CA PRO A 48 12.65 -9.69 -12.11
C PRO A 48 11.95 -11.06 -11.98
N LEU A 49 12.05 -11.90 -13.02
CA LEU A 49 11.37 -13.21 -13.07
C LEU A 49 11.79 -14.14 -11.92
N ASP A 50 13.04 -14.07 -11.51
CA ASP A 50 13.64 -14.75 -10.36
C ASP A 50 13.04 -14.33 -9.01
N GLN A 51 12.49 -13.13 -8.92
CA GLN A 51 11.86 -12.57 -7.71
C GLN A 51 10.33 -12.53 -7.81
N SER A 52 9.76 -13.03 -8.92
CA SER A 52 8.32 -12.95 -9.20
C SER A 52 7.42 -13.68 -8.19
N ARG A 53 7.99 -14.61 -7.41
CA ARG A 53 7.30 -15.36 -6.35
C ARG A 53 7.49 -14.78 -4.95
N ASP A 54 8.35 -13.77 -4.80
CA ASP A 54 8.64 -13.15 -3.52
C ASP A 54 7.58 -12.09 -3.19
N PHE A 55 6.66 -12.46 -2.30
CA PHE A 55 5.58 -11.58 -1.88
C PHE A 55 6.10 -10.36 -1.09
N ASP A 56 7.13 -10.52 -0.25
CA ASP A 56 7.68 -9.43 0.54
C ASP A 56 8.37 -8.40 -0.34
N ARG A 57 9.06 -8.87 -1.38
CA ARG A 57 9.67 -7.98 -2.38
C ARG A 57 8.61 -7.19 -3.13
N TYR A 58 7.52 -7.86 -3.50
CA TYR A 58 6.41 -7.22 -4.17
C TYR A 58 5.70 -6.18 -3.27
N LYS A 59 5.50 -6.51 -1.99
CA LYS A 59 4.98 -5.59 -0.96
C LYS A 59 5.84 -4.33 -0.83
N GLN A 60 7.16 -4.47 -0.80
CA GLN A 60 8.09 -3.33 -0.78
C GLN A 60 7.93 -2.43 -2.01
N LEU A 61 7.78 -3.01 -3.20
CA LEU A 61 7.58 -2.24 -4.43
C LEU A 61 6.26 -1.48 -4.41
N ILE A 62 5.19 -2.07 -3.87
CA ILE A 62 3.91 -1.39 -3.67
C ILE A 62 4.09 -0.19 -2.72
N TYR A 63 4.76 -0.37 -1.59
CA TYR A 63 5.00 0.72 -0.65
C TYR A 63 5.82 1.86 -1.24
N VAL A 64 6.85 1.54 -2.05
CA VAL A 64 7.63 2.57 -2.76
C VAL A 64 6.77 3.28 -3.79
N HIS A 65 5.96 2.54 -4.56
CA HIS A 65 5.14 3.10 -5.63
C HIS A 65 4.02 4.02 -5.13
N PHE A 66 3.36 3.65 -4.03
CA PHE A 66 2.30 4.43 -3.40
C PHE A 66 2.81 5.43 -2.35
N GLU A 67 4.13 5.53 -2.20
CA GLU A 67 4.80 6.40 -1.24
C GLU A 67 4.35 6.20 0.22
N ILE A 68 4.09 4.95 0.61
CA ILE A 68 3.68 4.54 1.95
C ILE A 68 4.90 4.16 2.79
N THR A 69 5.97 4.95 2.69
CA THR A 69 7.08 4.83 3.64
C THR A 69 6.89 5.84 4.76
N SER A 70 7.34 5.49 5.96
CA SER A 70 7.25 6.38 7.12
C SER A 70 7.93 7.74 6.88
N GLU A 71 8.93 7.81 6.02
CA GLU A 71 9.59 9.06 5.63
C GLU A 71 8.74 9.90 4.66
N GLN A 72 8.09 9.27 3.68
CA GLN A 72 7.17 9.94 2.76
C GLN A 72 5.88 10.39 3.45
N LEU A 73 5.35 9.61 4.41
CA LEU A 73 4.25 10.04 5.29
C LEU A 73 4.65 11.26 6.11
N ARG A 74 5.84 11.26 6.73
CA ARG A 74 6.37 12.45 7.44
C ARG A 74 6.58 13.64 6.51
N LYS A 75 7.00 13.42 5.26
CA LYS A 75 7.15 14.47 4.25
C LYS A 75 5.79 15.05 3.86
N LYS A 76 4.77 14.20 3.64
CA LYS A 76 3.38 14.61 3.36
C LYS A 76 2.82 15.41 4.53
N PHE A 77 2.93 14.89 5.77
CA PHE A 77 2.54 15.60 6.99
C PHE A 77 3.20 16.97 7.11
N ARG A 78 4.53 17.07 6.92
CA ARG A 78 5.27 18.34 6.97
C ARG A 78 4.89 19.31 5.85
N GLY A 79 4.43 18.80 4.71
CA GLY A 79 3.99 19.60 3.56
C GLY A 79 2.53 20.05 3.61
N VAL A 80 1.72 19.53 4.56
CA VAL A 80 0.31 19.92 4.69
C VAL A 80 0.22 21.40 5.03
N THR A 81 -0.30 22.18 4.08
CA THR A 81 -0.58 23.61 4.26
C THR A 81 -2.08 23.84 4.08
N LYS A 82 -2.66 24.67 4.94
CA LYS A 82 -4.09 25.03 4.86
C LYS A 82 -4.34 25.84 3.59
N CYS A 83 -5.21 25.36 2.71
CA CYS A 83 -5.73 26.18 1.61
C CYS A 83 -6.66 27.28 2.15
N ARG A 84 -6.64 28.46 1.54
CA ARG A 84 -7.40 29.64 2.01
C ARG A 84 -8.91 29.40 2.15
N ALA A 85 -9.46 28.49 1.35
CA ALA A 85 -10.87 28.07 1.36
C ALA A 85 -11.18 26.85 2.25
N GLU A 86 -10.18 26.27 2.91
CA GLU A 86 -10.35 25.07 3.74
C GLU A 86 -10.62 25.43 5.21
N THR A 87 -11.60 24.76 5.81
CA THR A 87 -11.89 24.84 7.25
C THR A 87 -10.86 24.05 8.05
N TYR A 88 -10.57 24.52 9.27
CA TYR A 88 -9.62 23.84 10.17
C TYR A 88 -10.03 22.40 10.52
N ALA A 89 -11.33 22.09 10.50
CA ALA A 89 -11.81 20.72 10.68
C ALA A 89 -11.36 19.77 9.55
N LYS A 90 -11.40 20.23 8.29
CA LYS A 90 -10.91 19.45 7.13
C LYS A 90 -9.40 19.30 7.15
N LEU A 91 -8.68 20.35 7.56
CA LEU A 91 -7.23 20.28 7.78
C LEU A 91 -6.87 19.25 8.87
N GLY A 92 -7.60 19.24 9.99
CA GLY A 92 -7.41 18.28 11.07
C GLY A 92 -7.62 16.83 10.62
N ALA A 93 -8.68 16.57 9.84
CA ALA A 93 -8.94 15.26 9.26
C ALA A 93 -7.85 14.81 8.27
N LYS A 94 -7.27 15.73 7.48
CA LYS A 94 -6.11 15.42 6.64
C LYS A 94 -4.89 15.05 7.48
N ILE A 95 -4.62 15.81 8.53
CA ILE A 95 -3.48 15.59 9.41
C ILE A 95 -3.62 14.24 10.15
N SER A 96 -4.81 13.89 10.64
CA SER A 96 -5.04 12.63 11.35
C SER A 96 -4.73 11.41 10.49
N ASN A 97 -4.99 11.47 9.18
CA ASN A 97 -4.72 10.37 8.26
C ASN A 97 -3.22 10.05 8.12
N TYR A 98 -2.33 10.97 8.50
CA TYR A 98 -0.87 10.75 8.48
C TYR A 98 -0.29 10.40 9.86
N LEU A 99 -1.12 10.38 10.91
CA LEU A 99 -0.68 10.18 12.30
C LEU A 99 -1.03 8.79 12.86
N THR A 100 -1.90 8.01 12.22
CA THR A 100 -2.16 6.62 12.60
C THR A 100 -0.95 5.76 12.25
N THR A 101 -0.20 5.38 13.29
CA THR A 101 0.89 4.39 13.31
C THR A 101 0.40 3.17 14.06
#